data_AF-A7RRD8-F1
#
_entry.id   AF-A7RRD8-F1
#
_cell.length_a   1.000
_cell.length_b   1.000
_cell.length_c   1.000
_cell.angle_alpha   90.00
_cell.angle_beta   90.00
_cell.angle_gamma   90.00
#
_symmetry.space_group_name_H-M   'P 1'
#
loop_
_entity.id
_entity.type
_entity.pdbx_description
1 polymer ?
#
loop_
_entity_poly.entity_id
_entity_poly.type
_entity_poly.pdbx_seq_one_letter_code
_entity_poly.pdbx_strand_id
1 'polypeptide(L)' 'LGIDQKNVRFVVPHIMPECVEHYYEEAGRAGRDGDPAVCTLYNRFEDRTKIMNSIA' A
#
# COMPACT_ATOMS: atom_id res chain seq x y z
N LEU A 1 -4.51 -13.20 -2.57
CA LEU A 1 -5.39 -13.10 -3.75
C LEU A 1 -4.70 -12.30 -4.86
N GLY A 2 -4.61 -12.86 -6.07
CA GLY A 2 -3.80 -12.33 -7.18
C GLY A 2 -4.56 -11.35 -8.07
N ILE A 3 -4.31 -10.05 -7.85
CA ILE A 3 -4.60 -9.03 -8.86
C ILE A 3 -3.42 -9.02 -9.82
N ASP A 4 -3.68 -9.29 -11.10
CA ASP A 4 -2.67 -9.31 -12.17
C ASP A 4 -2.96 -8.28 -13.27
N GLN A 5 -3.42 -7.09 -12.86
CA GLN A 5 -3.49 -5.96 -13.78
C GLN A 5 -2.10 -5.34 -13.90
N LYS A 6 -1.51 -5.40 -15.09
CA LYS A 6 -0.13 -4.93 -15.29
C LYS A 6 0.00 -3.40 -15.34
N ASN A 7 -1.05 -2.73 -15.78
CA ASN A 7 -1.05 -1.29 -16.07
C ASN A 7 -1.57 -0.40 -14.93
N VAL A 8 -1.40 -0.81 -13.68
CA VAL A 8 -1.75 0.02 -12.52
C VAL A 8 -0.76 1.18 -12.40
N ARG A 9 -1.26 2.43 -12.47
CA ARG A 9 -0.44 3.65 -12.37
C ARG A 9 -0.36 4.25 -10.99
N PHE A 10 -1.37 4.00 -10.17
CA PHE A 10 -1.47 4.57 -8.84
C PHE A 10 -1.90 3.51 -7.84
N VAL A 11 -1.15 3.40 -6.76
CA VAL A 11 -1.55 2.69 -5.54
C VAL A 11 -1.56 3.72 -4.43
N VAL A 12 -2.67 3.79 -3.68
CA VAL A 12 -2.85 4.81 -2.64
C VAL A 12 -3.31 4.10 -1.36
N PRO A 13 -2.37 3.62 -0.54
CA PRO A 13 -2.72 3.14 0.79
C PRO A 13 -3.19 4.33 1.63
N HIS A 14 -4.44 4.27 2.08
CA HIS A 14 -5.06 5.36 2.85
C HIS A 14 -4.77 5.24 4.36
N ILE A 15 -4.32 4.08 4.81
CA ILE A 15 -3.94 3.79 6.20
C ILE A 15 -2.54 3.19 6.16
N MET A 16 -1.71 3.53 7.16
CA MET A 16 -0.39 2.95 7.27
C MET A 16 -0.50 1.43 7.50
N PRO A 17 0.19 0.60 6.69
CA PRO A 17 0.19 -0.84 6.87
C PRO A 17 0.79 -1.27 8.20
N GLU A 18 0.40 -2.45 8.68
CA GLU A 18 0.84 -3.03 9.95
C GLU A 18 2.35 -3.30 9.98
N CYS A 19 2.93 -3.62 8.83
CA CYS A 19 4.36 -3.84 8.66
C CYS A 19 4.84 -3.40 7.27
N VAL A 20 6.17 -3.43 7.11
CA VAL A 20 6.83 -3.01 5.86
C VAL A 20 6.51 -4.00 4.73
N GLU A 21 6.40 -5.29 5.02
CA GLU A 21 6.11 -6.35 4.05
C GLU A 21 4.74 -6.11 3.38
N HIS A 22 3.70 -5.80 4.18
CA HIS A 22 2.38 -5.45 3.64
C HIS A 22 2.43 -4.21 2.75
N TYR A 23 3.20 -3.19 3.13
CA TYR A 23 3.39 -2.02 2.27
C TYR A 23 4.04 -2.41 0.93
N TYR A 24 5.05 -3.27 0.95
CA TYR A 24 5.71 -3.75 -0.28
C TYR A 24 4.76 -4.56 -1.16
N GLU A 25 3.92 -5.40 -0.58
CA GLU A 25 2.94 -6.19 -1.34
C GLU A 25 1.87 -5.31 -2.01
N GLU A 26 1.41 -4.26 -1.33
CA GLU A 26 0.46 -3.30 -1.91
C GLU A 26 1.13 -2.43 -2.97
N ALA A 27 2.28 -1.82 -2.65
CA ALA A 27 3.02 -0.96 -3.57
C ALA A 27 3.46 -1.72 -4.83
N GLY A 28 3.84 -2.99 -4.70
CA GLY A 28 4.26 -3.88 -5.80
C GLY A 28 3.14 -4.27 -6.78
N ARG A 29 1.92 -3.75 -6.58
CA ARG A 29 0.83 -3.83 -7.58
C ARG A 29 0.96 -2.77 -8.67
N ALA A 30 1.67 -1.67 -8.41
CA ALA A 30 1.89 -0.61 -9.40
C ALA A 30 2.96 -1.00 -10.43
N GLY A 31 2.82 -0.52 -11.67
CA GLY A 31 3.92 -0.48 -12.65
C GLY A 31 4.47 -1.84 -13.11
N ARG A 32 3.68 -2.92 -13.10
CA ARG A 32 4.15 -4.27 -13.49
C ARG A 32 4.43 -4.42 -15.00
N ASP A 33 4.03 -3.45 -15.80
CA ASP A 33 4.38 -3.31 -17.21
C ASP A 33 5.70 -2.55 -17.44
N GLY A 34 6.34 -2.03 -16.39
CA GLY A 34 7.61 -1.31 -16.46
C GLY A 34 7.48 0.20 -16.72
N ASP A 35 6.27 0.70 -16.96
CA ASP A 35 6.02 2.13 -17.10
C ASP A 35 6.02 2.84 -15.74
N PRO A 36 6.32 4.16 -15.70
CA PRO A 36 6.27 4.93 -14.47
C PRO A 36 4.94 4.78 -13.74
N ALA A 37 5.02 4.47 -12.45
CA ALA A 37 3.87 4.37 -11.56
C ALA A 37 4.23 4.93 -10.19
N VAL A 38 3.21 5.34 -9.44
CA VAL A 38 3.38 6.02 -8.15
C VAL A 38 2.63 5.27 -7.06
N CYS A 39 3.29 5.06 -5.94
CA CYS A 39 2.66 4.63 -4.70
C CYS A 39 2.71 5.79 -3.68
N THR A 40 1.56 6.25 -3.22
CA THR A 40 1.46 7.37 -2.26
C THR A 40 0.75 6.90 -1.00
N LEU A 41 1.50 6.81 0.10
CA LEU A 41 0.96 6.49 1.42
C LEU A 41 0.40 7.74 2.10
N TYR A 42 -0.87 7.72 2.49
CA TYR A 42 -1.42 8.70 3.43
C TYR A 42 -1.23 8.23 4.87
N ASN A 43 -0.77 9.15 5.72
CA ASN A 43 -0.61 8.92 7.14
C ASN A 43 -1.38 9.98 7.91
N ARG A 44 -2.28 9.53 8.79
CA ARG A 44 -3.01 10.37 9.73
C ARG A 44 -2.66 9.94 11.15
N PHE A 45 -2.41 10.92 12.02
CA PHE A 45 -2.03 10.65 13.40
C PHE A 45 -3.12 9.87 14.15
N GLU A 46 -4.39 10.11 13.80
CA GLU A 46 -5.57 9.49 14.39
C GLU A 46 -5.71 8.00 14.06
N ASP A 47 -5.13 7.55 12.93
CA ASP A 47 -5.19 6.14 12.53
C ASP A 47 -4.18 5.27 13.30
N ARG A 48 -3.24 5.87 14.05
CA ARG A 48 -2.21 5.12 14.78
C ARG A 48 -2.77 4.21 15.85
N THR A 49 -3.81 4.63 16.57
CA THR A 49 -4.45 3.78 17.58
C THR A 49 -5.07 2.53 16.95
N LYS A 50 -5.62 2.65 15.73
CA LYS A 50 -6.21 1.52 15.01
C LYS A 50 -5.15 0.50 14.61
N ILE A 51 -4.01 0.99 14.10
CA ILE A 51 -2.87 0.17 13.69
C ILE A 51 -2.26 -0.52 14.91
N MET A 52 -2.06 0.21 16.01
CA MET A 52 -1.53 -0.34 17.25
C MET A 52 -2.41 -1.49 17.78
N ASN A 53 -3.74 -1.35 17.65
CA ASN A 53 -4.69 -2.37 18.06
C ASN A 53 -4.76 -3.58 17.11
N SER A 54 -4.36 -3.47 15.84
CA SER A 54 -4.37 -4.62 14.92
C SER A 54 -3.09 -5.45 14.99
N ILE A 55 -2.01 -4.86 15.53
CA ILE A 55 -0.72 -5.54 15.76
C ILE A 55 -0.71 -6.27 17.12
N ALA A 56 -1.61 -5.92 18.06
CA ALA A 56 -1.71 -6.50 19.40
C ALA A 56 -2.61 -7.75 19.44
#